data_AF-A0A5W1Z8F1-F1
#
_entry.id   AF-A0A5W1Z8F1-F1
#
_cell.length_a   1.000
_cell.length_b   1.000
_cell.length_c   1.000
_cell.angle_alpha   90.00
_cell.angle_beta   90.00
_cell.angle_gamma   90.00
#
_symmetry.space_group_name_H-M   'P 1'
#
loop_
_entity.id
_entity.type
_entity.pdbx_description
1 polymer ?
#
loop_
_entity_poly.entity_id
_entity_poly.type
_entity_poly.pdbx_seq_one_letter_code
_entity_poly.pdbx_strand_id
1 'polypeptide(L)'
;AKMTGILIQNGAAKGMTINGDPASGTATLANTWGGPVVVAPDATGGTGFNNGFTITTSKVPQSACVSISTGMSRSGGTSGIKINGNNHTDARVTAEIAGSECTADNGRTGTNTLVFTFN
;
A
#
# COMPACT_ATOMS: atom_id res chain seq x y z
N ALA A 1 6.37 2.47 10.76
CA ALA A 1 7.84 2.45 10.72
C ALA A 1 8.43 1.21 11.38
N LYS A 2 8.23 0.95 12.69
CA LYS A 2 8.83 -0.20 13.39
C LYS A 2 8.47 -1.57 12.75
N MET A 3 7.21 -1.77 12.37
CA MET A 3 6.80 -3.00 11.65
C MET A 3 7.46 -3.15 10.27
N THR A 4 7.60 -2.05 9.53
CA THR A 4 8.30 -2.05 8.24
C THR A 4 9.77 -2.43 8.40
N GLY A 5 10.46 -1.90 9.41
CA GLY A 5 11.84 -2.26 9.72
C GLY A 5 12.03 -3.73 10.10
N ILE A 6 11.09 -4.31 10.87
CA ILE A 6 11.11 -5.73 11.22
C ILE A 6 10.86 -6.60 9.97
N LEU A 7 9.93 -6.23 9.09
CA LEU A 7 9.69 -6.95 7.84
C LEU A 7 10.92 -6.97 6.94
N ILE A 8 11.64 -5.86 6.88
CA ILE A 8 12.91 -5.74 6.16
C ILE A 8 13.97 -6.67 6.76
N GLN A 9 14.15 -6.65 8.09
CA GLN A 9 15.11 -7.53 8.78
C GLN A 9 14.87 -9.01 8.50
N ASN A 10 13.60 -9.42 8.40
CA ASN A 10 13.21 -10.80 8.12
C ASN A 10 13.24 -11.16 6.62
N GLY A 11 13.64 -10.23 5.74
CA GLY A 11 13.75 -10.48 4.30
C GLY A 11 12.41 -10.58 3.57
N ALA A 12 11.30 -10.19 4.20
CA ALA A 12 9.95 -10.29 3.65
C ALA A 12 9.67 -9.28 2.53
N ALA A 13 10.45 -8.20 2.44
CA ALA A 13 10.33 -7.15 1.42
C ALA A 13 11.26 -7.35 0.21
N LYS A 14 11.58 -8.61 -0.12
CA LYS A 14 12.46 -8.95 -1.24
C LYS A 14 11.88 -8.45 -2.57
N GLY A 15 12.68 -7.73 -3.34
CA GLY A 15 12.26 -7.14 -4.62
C GLY A 15 11.74 -5.69 -4.54
N MET A 16 11.66 -5.12 -3.33
CA MET A 16 11.40 -3.69 -3.13
C MET A 16 12.69 -2.92 -2.86
N THR A 17 12.68 -1.60 -3.06
CA THR A 17 13.82 -0.75 -2.73
C THR A 17 13.88 -0.55 -1.22
N ILE A 18 14.99 -0.92 -0.59
CA ILE A 18 15.24 -0.73 0.84
C ILE A 18 16.17 0.47 1.01
N ASN A 19 15.74 1.45 1.81
CA ASN A 19 16.54 2.62 2.15
C ASN A 19 16.97 2.56 3.62
N GLY A 20 18.27 2.79 3.85
CA GLY A 20 18.90 2.70 5.17
C GLY A 20 19.51 1.32 5.44
N ASP A 21 19.98 1.11 6.67
CA ASP A 21 20.57 -0.16 7.10
C ASP A 21 19.47 -1.17 7.46
N PRO A 22 19.32 -2.29 6.72
CA PRO A 22 18.35 -3.34 7.01
C PRO A 22 18.49 -3.92 8.42
N ALA A 23 19.70 -3.98 8.97
CA ALA A 23 19.96 -4.55 10.29
C ALA A 23 19.51 -3.63 11.44
N SER A 24 19.35 -2.33 11.19
CA SER A 24 19.03 -1.32 12.22
C SER A 24 17.59 -1.38 12.77
N GLY A 25 16.67 -2.07 12.08
CA GLY A 25 15.25 -2.09 12.44
C GLY A 25 14.51 -0.78 12.16
N THR A 26 15.18 0.19 11.52
CA THR A 26 14.62 1.50 11.12
C THR A 26 14.61 1.73 9.62
N ALA A 27 15.05 0.74 8.84
CA ALA A 27 15.02 0.79 7.38
C ALA A 27 13.60 1.07 6.85
N THR A 28 13.53 1.73 5.71
CA THR A 28 12.28 2.12 5.04
C THR A 28 12.18 1.44 3.68
N LEU A 29 10.95 1.27 3.19
CA LEU A 29 10.69 0.75 1.86
C LEU A 29 10.31 1.89 0.92
N ALA A 30 10.75 1.77 -0.33
CA ALA A 30 10.30 2.61 -1.42
C ALA A 30 9.75 1.74 -2.56
N ASN A 31 8.68 2.22 -3.18
CA ASN A 31 8.16 1.66 -4.43
C ASN A 31 9.05 2.07 -5.62
N THR A 32 8.72 1.53 -6.80
CA THR A 32 9.46 1.79 -8.06
C THR A 32 9.54 3.28 -8.44
N TRP A 33 8.66 4.13 -7.89
CA TRP A 33 8.60 5.57 -8.16
C TRP A 33 9.22 6.42 -7.06
N GLY A 34 9.93 5.81 -6.11
CA GLY A 34 10.58 6.52 -4.99
C GLY A 34 9.59 7.06 -3.95
N GLY A 35 8.34 6.60 -3.97
CA GLY A 35 7.36 6.86 -2.92
C GLY A 35 7.52 5.88 -1.75
N PRO A 36 7.37 6.34 -0.49
CA PRO A 36 7.49 5.46 0.65
C PRO A 36 6.40 4.39 0.66
N VAL A 37 6.80 3.20 1.08
CA VAL A 37 5.92 2.08 1.39
C VAL A 37 5.98 1.82 2.89
N VAL A 38 4.83 1.87 3.55
CA VAL A 38 4.71 1.76 5.00
C VAL A 38 3.78 0.62 5.34
N VAL A 39 4.27 -0.27 6.20
CA VAL A 39 3.46 -1.30 6.83
C VAL A 39 3.16 -0.90 8.27
N ALA A 40 1.89 -0.87 8.61
CA ALA A 40 1.38 -0.40 9.90
C ALA A 40 0.24 -1.32 10.39
N PRO A 41 0.01 -1.41 11.72
CA PRO A 41 -1.09 -2.21 12.23
C PRO A 41 -2.41 -1.53 11.84
N ASP A 42 -3.45 -2.33 11.55
CA ASP A 42 -4.78 -1.77 11.36
C ASP A 42 -5.31 -1.27 12.71
N ALA A 43 -5.51 0.04 12.80
CA ALA A 43 -5.98 0.71 14.01
C ALA A 43 -7.50 0.55 14.23
N THR A 44 -8.22 -0.06 13.27
CA THR A 44 -9.69 -0.21 13.29
C THR A 44 -10.16 -1.44 14.10
N GLY A 45 -9.29 -2.04 14.91
CA GLY A 45 -9.58 -3.24 15.68
C GLY A 45 -10.49 -2.98 16.90
N GLY A 46 -11.80 -3.08 16.72
CA GLY A 46 -12.76 -3.28 17.82
C GLY A 46 -12.65 -4.69 18.41
N THR A 47 -12.62 -4.77 19.75
CA THR A 47 -12.84 -5.96 20.61
C THR A 47 -12.50 -7.34 20.02
N GLY A 48 -11.21 -7.70 19.93
CA GLY A 48 -10.77 -9.04 19.52
C GLY A 48 -9.26 -9.16 19.27
N PHE A 49 -8.79 -10.39 18.97
CA PHE A 49 -7.44 -10.68 18.48
C PHE A 49 -7.29 -10.16 17.04
N ASN A 50 -7.19 -8.84 16.86
CA ASN A 50 -7.07 -8.22 15.54
C ASN A 50 -5.58 -8.11 15.15
N ASN A 51 -5.12 -9.04 14.30
CA ASN A 51 -3.77 -9.04 13.72
C ASN A 51 -3.68 -8.28 12.39
N GLY A 52 -4.69 -7.48 12.08
CA GLY A 52 -4.79 -6.77 10.81
C GLY A 52 -3.63 -5.82 10.57
N PHE A 53 -3.19 -5.70 9.34
CA PHE A 53 -2.19 -4.71 8.94
C PHE A 53 -2.59 -4.00 7.65
N THR A 54 -2.05 -2.81 7.49
CA THR A 54 -2.19 -2.01 6.28
C THR A 54 -0.86 -1.85 5.59
N ILE A 55 -0.87 -1.93 4.27
CA ILE A 55 0.25 -1.55 3.41
C ILE A 55 -0.15 -0.27 2.68
N THR A 56 0.55 0.82 2.97
CA THR A 56 0.38 2.10 2.30
C THR A 56 1.51 2.32 1.30
N THR A 57 1.19 2.63 0.05
CA THR A 57 2.16 3.02 -0.99
C THR A 57 1.74 4.37 -1.57
N SER A 58 2.68 5.30 -1.70
CA SER A 58 2.39 6.69 -2.12
C SER A 58 3.18 7.07 -3.37
N LYS A 59 2.84 8.21 -3.98
CA LYS A 59 3.42 8.67 -5.25
C LYS A 59 3.24 7.68 -6.40
N VAL A 60 2.14 6.95 -6.41
CA VAL A 60 1.83 5.98 -7.48
C VAL A 60 1.29 6.75 -8.69
N PRO A 61 1.87 6.57 -9.89
CA PRO A 61 1.33 7.17 -11.11
C PRO A 61 -0.08 6.72 -11.44
N GLN A 62 -0.84 7.52 -12.18
CA GLN A 62 -2.24 7.27 -12.50
C GLN A 62 -2.46 5.90 -13.15
N SER A 63 -1.67 5.55 -14.17
CA SER A 63 -1.78 4.26 -14.86
C SER A 63 -1.52 3.07 -13.93
N ALA A 64 -0.47 3.16 -13.10
CA ALA A 64 -0.13 2.13 -12.13
C ALA A 64 -1.16 2.03 -11.00
N CYS A 65 -1.74 3.16 -10.58
CA CYS A 65 -2.81 3.20 -9.59
C CYS A 65 -4.01 2.36 -10.05
N VAL A 66 -4.40 2.48 -11.33
CA VAL A 66 -5.48 1.69 -11.92
C VAL A 66 -5.12 0.21 -11.97
N SER A 67 -3.93 -0.13 -12.49
CA SER A 67 -3.51 -1.53 -12.62
C SER A 67 -3.36 -2.24 -11.27
N ILE A 68 -2.79 -1.57 -10.27
CA ILE A 68 -2.56 -2.16 -8.95
C ILE A 68 -3.89 -2.33 -8.21
N SER A 69 -4.73 -1.29 -8.15
CA SER A 69 -5.99 -1.37 -7.39
C SER A 69 -6.94 -2.44 -7.94
N THR A 70 -7.09 -2.51 -9.27
CA THR A 70 -7.88 -3.55 -9.93
C THR A 70 -7.24 -4.94 -9.81
N GLY A 71 -5.91 -5.04 -9.90
CA GLY A 71 -5.17 -6.29 -9.71
C GLY A 71 -5.33 -6.86 -8.30
N MET A 72 -5.19 -6.01 -7.27
CA MET A 72 -5.40 -6.38 -5.88
C MET A 72 -6.84 -6.80 -5.61
N SER A 73 -7.81 -6.08 -6.18
CA SER A 73 -9.23 -6.45 -6.08
C SER A 73 -9.50 -7.85 -6.68
N ARG A 74 -8.92 -8.15 -7.85
CA ARG A 74 -9.05 -9.47 -8.49
C ARG A 74 -8.32 -10.58 -7.74
N SER A 75 -7.22 -10.27 -7.06
CA SER A 75 -6.46 -11.24 -6.28
C SER A 75 -7.25 -11.77 -5.08
N GLY A 76 -8.23 -11.01 -4.57
CA GLY A 76 -9.09 -11.42 -3.45
C GLY A 76 -8.37 -11.57 -2.10
N GLY A 77 -7.08 -11.20 -2.00
CA GLY A 77 -6.29 -11.36 -0.78
C GLY A 77 -6.40 -10.20 0.21
N THR A 78 -7.00 -9.07 -0.19
CA THR A 78 -7.18 -7.89 0.67
C THR A 78 -8.58 -7.87 1.26
N SER A 79 -8.68 -7.46 2.52
CA SER A 79 -9.95 -7.18 3.20
C SER A 79 -10.44 -5.75 2.97
N GLY A 80 -9.63 -4.87 2.37
CA GLY A 80 -10.02 -3.52 1.99
C GLY A 80 -9.00 -2.85 1.07
N ILE A 81 -9.47 -1.97 0.21
CA ILE A 81 -8.64 -1.20 -0.73
C ILE A 81 -9.03 0.28 -0.62
N LYS A 82 -8.05 1.15 -0.36
CA LYS A 82 -8.24 2.60 -0.37
C LYS A 82 -7.47 3.22 -1.52
N ILE A 83 -8.14 4.06 -2.29
CA ILE A 83 -7.53 4.88 -3.34
C ILE A 83 -7.69 6.33 -2.94
N ASN A 84 -6.58 6.99 -2.61
CA ASN A 84 -6.56 8.35 -2.10
C ASN A 84 -7.48 8.51 -0.87
N GLY A 85 -8.57 9.26 -1.01
CA GLY A 85 -9.58 9.45 0.03
C GLY A 85 -10.66 8.36 0.07
N ASN A 86 -10.81 7.57 -1.00
CA ASN A 86 -11.94 6.66 -1.20
C ASN A 86 -11.65 5.29 -0.62
N ASN A 87 -12.51 4.79 0.26
CA ASN A 87 -12.31 3.55 0.99
C ASN A 87 -13.31 2.46 0.52
N HIS A 88 -12.78 1.40 -0.09
CA HIS A 88 -13.53 0.23 -0.55
C HIS A 88 -13.33 -0.90 0.45
N THR A 89 -14.18 -0.93 1.49
CA THR A 89 -14.14 -1.95 2.55
C THR A 89 -14.64 -3.32 2.10
N ASP A 90 -15.23 -3.40 0.91
CA ASP A 90 -15.61 -4.65 0.24
C ASP A 90 -14.47 -5.22 -0.63
N ALA A 91 -13.32 -4.55 -0.66
CA ALA A 91 -12.15 -4.86 -1.49
C ALA A 91 -12.45 -4.98 -2.99
N ARG A 92 -13.52 -4.32 -3.47
CA ARG A 92 -13.94 -4.33 -4.87
C ARG A 92 -13.60 -3.01 -5.53
N VAL A 93 -12.66 -3.06 -6.47
CA VAL A 93 -12.29 -1.93 -7.31
C VAL A 93 -12.30 -2.39 -8.76
N THR A 94 -13.23 -1.83 -9.54
CA THR A 94 -13.27 -2.03 -11.00
C THR A 94 -12.37 -1.03 -11.73
N ALA A 95 -12.14 -1.25 -13.02
CA ALA A 95 -11.33 -0.33 -13.83
C ALA A 95 -11.98 1.06 -13.93
N GLU A 96 -13.31 1.12 -13.91
CA GLU A 96 -14.09 2.36 -13.96
C GLU A 96 -13.94 3.15 -12.67
N ILE A 97 -14.08 2.47 -11.51
CA ILE A 97 -13.87 3.07 -10.19
C ILE A 97 -12.43 3.60 -10.10
N ALA A 98 -11.45 2.75 -10.39
CA ALA A 98 -10.06 3.14 -10.34
C ALA A 98 -9.73 4.28 -11.32
N GLY A 99 -10.29 4.26 -12.53
CA GLY A 99 -10.10 5.31 -13.53
C GLY A 99 -10.64 6.68 -13.09
N SER A 100 -11.67 6.69 -12.25
CA SER A 100 -12.25 7.90 -11.66
C SER A 100 -11.47 8.37 -10.42
N GLU A 101 -11.04 7.44 -9.56
CA GLU A 101 -10.45 7.77 -8.27
C GLU A 101 -8.93 7.97 -8.31
N CYS A 102 -8.25 7.38 -9.30
CA CYS A 102 -6.84 7.62 -9.57
C CYS A 102 -6.67 8.96 -10.28
N THR A 103 -6.05 9.90 -9.57
CA THR A 103 -5.73 11.24 -10.06
C THR A 103 -4.57 11.23 -11.04
N ALA A 104 -4.58 12.17 -11.99
CA ALA A 104 -3.52 12.36 -12.97
C ALA A 104 -2.20 12.79 -12.32
N ASP A 105 -1.09 12.40 -12.94
CA ASP A 105 0.26 12.72 -12.47
C ASP A 105 0.55 14.23 -12.51
N ASN A 106 1.37 14.70 -11.58
CA ASN A 106 1.92 16.04 -11.63
C ASN A 106 3.30 16.00 -12.33
N GLY A 107 3.29 16.22 -13.65
CA GLY A 107 4.47 16.05 -14.49
C GLY A 107 4.89 14.58 -14.58
N ARG A 108 6.03 14.23 -13.97
CA ARG A 108 6.51 12.83 -13.86
C ARG A 108 6.26 12.22 -12.49
N THR A 109 5.58 12.94 -11.59
CA THR A 109 5.37 12.51 -10.21
C THR A 109 3.96 11.99 -10.03
N GLY A 110 3.84 10.73 -9.63
CA GLY A 110 2.55 10.17 -9.23
C GLY A 110 1.99 10.89 -8.01
N THR A 111 0.68 11.07 -7.98
CA THR A 111 -0.05 11.78 -6.91
C THR A 111 -0.86 10.83 -6.05
N ASN A 112 -0.98 9.56 -6.47
CA ASN A 112 -1.90 8.63 -5.83
C ASN A 112 -1.29 7.96 -4.62
N THR A 113 -2.14 7.72 -3.62
CA THR A 113 -1.84 6.93 -2.44
C THR A 113 -2.80 5.74 -2.39
N LEU A 114 -2.25 4.54 -2.30
CA LEU A 114 -3.01 3.30 -2.16
C LEU A 114 -2.79 2.73 -0.77
N VAL A 115 -3.87 2.28 -0.12
CA VAL A 115 -3.80 1.53 1.14
C VAL A 115 -4.49 0.20 0.95
N PHE A 116 -3.83 -0.88 1.33
CA PHE A 116 -4.38 -2.23 1.30
C PHE A 116 -4.47 -2.76 2.73
N THR A 117 -5.65 -3.23 3.12
CA THR A 117 -5.88 -3.83 4.43
C THR A 117 -5.92 -5.34 4.31
N PHE A 118 -5.26 -6.02 5.25
CA PHE A 118 -5.21 -7.48 5.38
C PHE A 118 -5.59 -7.86 6.80
N ASN A 119 -6.64 -8.66 6.97
CA ASN A 119 -7.14 -9.16 8.26
C ASN A 119 -7.14 -10.69 8.31
#